data_AF-M1E7P7-F1
#
_entry.id   AF-M1E7P7-F1
#
_cell.length_a   1.000
_cell.length_b   1.000
_cell.length_c   1.000
_cell.angle_alpha   90.00
_cell.angle_beta   90.00
_cell.angle_gamma   90.00
#
_symmetry.space_group_name_H-M   'P 1'
#
loop_
_entity.id
_entity.type
_entity.pdbx_description
1 polymer ?
#
loop_
_entity_poly.entity_id
_entity_poly.type
_entity_poly.pdbx_seq_one_letter_code
_entity_poly.pdbx_strand_id
1 'polypeptide(L)'
;MRKAKAMIITLGGTPEPVIKSIKSHKPKYVSIIASQDSINQIIFITQETKNSTAKIKKFIVDDHQSIEETFCKANEAYDWISEFATPEEIVVDFTPGTKAMSVGLFMAMSNKRVRFCYIGGKKRTKEGIGVVESGYEEIIEIKNPLETFQKEKINQFVDFFNSQFFAAADRILVEIIEKTAKKTLFKAIREINRGYYLWDIFHYKEAIRCFRPAVMERISEEKKFKDFYNAIESNRKFLEVISVSTNKFKDYSLELFSDVYENAQRRALAGHFDDAVLRLYRLIEMIAQERLKTKFGQDSSSVDFDKLKISEDSKSKWKELYKGKKGLGLNAVYDLLYNLNDELGITFQLCKESFKKVQDSRNLSFLAHGITPLDEKIFNEIDSFIKEVFISELKIGLIDERASFPKIDKNIFTDI
;
A
#
# COMPACT_ATOMS: atom_id res chain seq x y z
N MET A 1 0.79 37.57 -11.77
CA MET A 1 1.03 36.78 -10.54
C MET A 1 -0.29 36.50 -9.84
N ARG A 2 -0.52 35.25 -9.43
CA ARG A 2 -1.65 34.88 -8.58
C ARG A 2 -1.45 35.59 -7.23
N LYS A 3 -2.44 36.38 -6.76
CA LYS A 3 -2.31 37.10 -5.49
C LYS A 3 -2.17 36.09 -4.35
N ALA A 4 -1.10 36.21 -3.55
CA ALA A 4 -0.91 35.38 -2.37
C ALA A 4 -1.83 35.88 -1.25
N LYS A 5 -2.46 34.98 -0.50
CA LYS A 5 -3.22 35.37 0.70
C LYS A 5 -2.28 35.53 1.90
N ALA A 6 -1.22 34.73 1.93
CA ALA A 6 -0.28 34.63 3.04
C ALA A 6 1.17 34.53 2.52
N MET A 7 2.13 34.95 3.34
CA MET A 7 3.56 34.90 3.03
C MET A 7 4.38 34.43 4.23
N ILE A 8 5.34 33.55 3.99
CA ILE A 8 6.42 33.23 4.94
C ILE A 8 7.72 33.75 4.34
N ILE A 9 8.46 34.55 5.09
CA ILE A 9 9.67 35.21 4.60
C ILE A 9 10.72 35.31 5.70
N THR A 10 11.98 35.07 5.36
CA THR A 10 13.11 35.30 6.27
C THR A 10 13.48 36.79 6.33
N LEU A 11 14.31 37.21 7.29
CA LEU A 11 14.78 38.60 7.41
C LEU A 11 16.26 38.64 7.79
N GLY A 12 17.06 39.27 6.94
CA GLY A 12 18.47 39.57 7.20
C GLY A 12 18.69 41.04 7.56
N GLY A 13 19.94 41.50 7.45
CA GLY A 13 20.31 42.89 7.78
C GLY A 13 19.71 43.97 6.88
N THR A 14 19.06 43.59 5.77
CA THR A 14 18.57 44.49 4.72
C THR A 14 17.05 44.29 4.56
N PRO A 15 16.19 45.28 4.89
CA PRO A 15 14.72 45.14 4.84
C PRO A 15 14.10 45.25 3.44
N GLU A 16 14.81 45.81 2.47
CA GLU A 16 14.34 46.14 1.12
C GLU A 16 13.79 44.91 0.36
N PRO A 17 14.43 43.72 0.39
CA PRO A 17 13.89 42.52 -0.24
C PRO A 17 12.53 42.12 0.37
N VAL A 18 12.39 42.21 1.69
CA VAL A 18 11.13 41.89 2.38
C VAL A 18 10.03 42.87 1.97
N ILE A 19 10.34 44.16 1.95
CA ILE A 19 9.41 45.21 1.52
C ILE A 19 8.96 44.98 0.07
N LYS A 20 9.90 44.67 -0.83
CA LYS A 20 9.61 44.36 -2.24
C LYS A 20 8.67 43.17 -2.38
N SER A 21 8.91 42.10 -1.65
CA SER A 21 8.07 40.90 -1.68
C SER A 21 6.67 41.16 -1.14
N ILE A 22 6.53 41.87 -0.02
CA ILE A 22 5.22 42.25 0.54
C ILE A 22 4.46 43.16 -0.43
N LYS A 23 5.10 44.20 -0.98
CA LYS A 23 4.46 45.15 -1.93
C LYS A 23 4.01 44.45 -3.22
N SER A 24 4.79 43.49 -3.71
CA SER A 24 4.49 42.75 -4.95
C SER A 24 3.35 41.74 -4.77
N HIS A 25 3.38 40.94 -3.70
CA HIS A 25 2.38 39.88 -3.47
C HIS A 25 1.11 40.36 -2.78
N LYS A 26 1.20 41.47 -2.03
CA LYS A 26 0.12 42.05 -1.21
C LYS A 26 -0.59 41.02 -0.32
N PRO A 27 0.14 40.22 0.48
CA PRO A 27 -0.46 39.22 1.36
C PRO A 27 -1.27 39.89 2.48
N LYS A 28 -2.29 39.20 2.99
CA LYS A 28 -3.05 39.61 4.18
C LYS A 28 -2.39 39.18 5.48
N TYR A 29 -1.55 38.14 5.43
CA TYR A 29 -0.85 37.58 6.60
C TYR A 29 0.61 37.36 6.25
N VAL A 30 1.53 37.73 7.13
CA VAL A 30 2.97 37.58 6.92
C VAL A 30 3.63 36.99 8.17
N SER A 31 4.27 35.84 8.02
CA SER A 31 5.22 35.31 9.01
C SER A 31 6.62 35.75 8.64
N ILE A 32 7.25 36.56 9.49
CA ILE A 32 8.65 36.98 9.32
C ILE A 32 9.53 36.17 10.27
N ILE A 33 10.51 35.45 9.71
CA ILE A 33 11.52 34.71 10.46
C ILE A 33 12.79 35.57 10.50
N ALA A 34 13.13 36.11 11.66
CA ALA A 34 14.23 37.06 11.84
C ALA A 34 15.22 36.55 12.89
N SER A 35 16.48 36.96 12.79
CA SER A 35 17.43 36.75 13.89
C SER A 35 17.30 37.84 14.95
N GLN A 36 17.93 37.65 16.11
CA GLN A 36 18.05 38.70 17.13
C GLN A 36 18.67 39.99 16.55
N ASP A 37 19.60 39.86 15.61
CA ASP A 37 20.27 41.01 14.99
C ASP A 37 19.39 41.76 13.98
N SER A 38 18.48 41.05 13.30
CA SER A 38 17.66 41.62 12.22
C SER A 38 16.26 42.05 12.65
N ILE A 39 15.82 41.68 13.85
CA ILE A 39 14.45 41.94 14.34
C ILE A 39 14.06 43.43 14.34
N ASN A 40 15.02 44.33 14.61
CA ASN A 40 14.76 45.76 14.65
C ASN A 40 14.36 46.32 13.27
N GLN A 41 14.75 45.65 12.18
CA GLN A 41 14.39 46.04 10.81
C GLN A 41 12.89 45.88 10.53
N ILE A 42 12.16 45.09 11.33
CA ILE A 42 10.71 44.89 11.16
C ILE A 42 9.93 46.21 11.34
N ILE A 43 10.42 47.14 12.16
CA ILE A 43 9.80 48.45 12.34
C ILE A 43 9.80 49.21 11.01
N PHE A 44 10.95 49.22 10.32
CA PHE A 44 11.10 49.88 9.02
C PHE A 44 10.22 49.21 7.96
N ILE A 45 10.19 47.87 7.93
CA ILE A 45 9.31 47.11 7.04
C ILE A 45 7.84 47.53 7.25
N THR A 46 7.39 47.55 8.50
CA THR A 46 6.01 47.92 8.84
C THR A 46 5.67 49.35 8.41
N GLN A 47 6.59 50.29 8.58
CA GLN A 47 6.44 51.68 8.14
C GLN A 47 6.33 51.80 6.62
N GLU A 48 7.23 51.15 5.88
CA GLU A 48 7.26 51.15 4.42
C GLU A 48 6.11 50.36 3.79
N THR A 49 5.53 49.43 4.54
CA THR A 49 4.34 48.68 4.14
C THR A 49 3.06 49.24 4.76
N LYS A 50 3.02 50.48 5.29
CA LYS A 50 1.82 51.06 5.96
C LYS A 50 0.54 51.05 5.12
N ASN A 51 0.65 51.04 3.79
CA ASN A 51 -0.51 50.88 2.89
C ASN A 51 -1.00 49.43 2.74
N SER A 52 -0.34 48.48 3.40
CA SER A 52 -0.67 47.07 3.46
C SER A 52 -1.51 46.79 4.71
N THR A 53 -2.66 46.14 4.56
CA THR A 53 -3.48 45.66 5.67
C THR A 53 -2.96 44.33 6.25
N ALA A 54 -1.70 44.00 5.99
CA ALA A 54 -1.10 42.72 6.36
C ALA A 54 -0.93 42.60 7.88
N LYS A 55 -1.44 41.50 8.46
CA LYS A 55 -1.13 41.10 9.82
C LYS A 55 0.22 40.39 9.85
N ILE A 56 1.20 40.98 10.52
CA ILE A 56 2.56 40.46 10.61
C ILE A 56 2.75 39.75 11.96
N LYS A 57 3.29 38.52 11.94
CA LYS A 57 3.79 37.81 13.12
C LYS A 57 5.28 37.50 12.96
N LYS A 58 6.04 37.68 14.04
CA LYS A 58 7.48 37.45 14.08
C LYS A 58 7.82 36.11 14.72
N PHE A 59 8.83 35.44 14.17
CA PHE A 59 9.43 34.22 14.68
C PHE A 59 10.93 34.46 14.75
N ILE A 60 11.52 34.25 15.92
CA ILE A 60 12.91 34.62 16.19
C ILE A 60 13.77 33.37 16.16
N VAL A 61 14.89 33.44 15.43
CA VAL A 61 16.01 32.50 15.55
C VAL A 61 17.13 33.17 16.34
N ASP A 62 17.71 32.45 17.29
CA ASP A 62 18.83 32.91 18.10
C ASP A 62 20.15 32.82 17.33
N ASP A 63 20.40 31.71 16.63
CA ASP A 63 21.55 31.56 15.74
C ASP A 63 21.14 31.65 14.26
N HIS A 64 21.50 32.76 13.62
CA HIS A 64 21.24 32.99 12.21
C HIS A 64 22.06 32.08 11.26
N GLN A 65 23.01 31.30 11.77
CA GLN A 65 23.72 30.24 11.01
C GLN A 65 23.10 28.85 11.23
N SER A 66 22.12 28.69 12.12
CA SER A 66 21.49 27.42 12.40
C SER A 66 20.38 27.09 11.39
N ILE A 67 20.65 26.11 10.52
CA ILE A 67 19.68 25.55 9.58
C ILE A 67 18.55 24.86 10.37
N GLU A 68 18.89 24.10 11.41
CA GLU A 68 17.93 23.33 12.23
C GLU A 68 16.97 24.27 12.97
N GLU A 69 17.50 25.32 13.60
CA GLU A 69 16.67 26.27 14.32
C GLU A 69 15.73 27.00 13.37
N THR A 70 16.25 27.45 12.22
CA THR A 70 15.42 28.08 11.19
C THR A 70 14.35 27.12 10.66
N PHE A 71 14.68 25.84 10.47
CA PHE A 71 13.73 24.82 10.06
C PHE A 71 12.59 24.67 11.08
N CYS A 72 12.90 24.61 12.37
CA CYS A 72 11.90 24.53 13.43
C CYS A 72 11.02 25.79 13.48
N LYS A 73 11.63 26.98 13.45
CA LYS A 73 10.89 28.26 13.43
C LYS A 73 10.05 28.46 12.18
N ALA A 74 10.50 27.94 11.03
CA ALA A 74 9.72 27.94 9.81
C ALA A 74 8.47 27.06 9.90
N ASN A 75 8.51 25.94 10.63
CA ASN A 75 7.33 25.13 10.89
C ASN A 75 6.36 25.83 11.86
N GLU A 76 6.85 26.44 12.95
CA GLU A 76 6.00 27.27 13.83
C GLU A 76 5.34 28.43 13.05
N ALA A 77 6.10 29.05 12.14
CA ALA A 77 5.62 30.12 11.26
C ALA A 77 4.54 29.65 10.29
N TYR A 78 4.68 28.43 9.80
CA TYR A 78 3.69 27.79 8.93
C TYR A 78 2.43 27.40 9.69
N ASP A 79 2.55 26.81 10.88
CA ASP A 79 1.40 26.38 11.67
C ASP A 79 0.47 27.55 11.95
N TRP A 80 1.03 28.69 12.40
CA TRP A 80 0.26 29.91 12.59
C TRP A 80 -0.38 30.42 11.29
N ILE A 81 0.35 30.46 10.18
CA ILE A 81 -0.18 31.05 8.95
C ILE A 81 -1.23 30.16 8.26
N SER A 82 -1.15 28.84 8.51
CA SER A 82 -2.06 27.83 7.97
C SER A 82 -3.48 27.94 8.54
N GLU A 83 -3.67 28.60 9.68
CA GLU A 83 -4.99 28.95 10.22
C GLU A 83 -5.75 29.93 9.31
N PHE A 84 -5.05 30.68 8.46
CA PHE A 84 -5.63 31.78 7.68
C PHE A 84 -5.62 31.54 6.16
N ALA A 85 -4.81 30.63 5.66
CA ALA A 85 -4.60 30.39 4.24
C ALA A 85 -4.36 28.91 3.94
N THR A 86 -4.90 28.43 2.82
CA THR A 86 -4.56 27.08 2.37
C THR A 86 -3.10 27.04 1.91
N PRO A 87 -2.44 25.87 1.90
CA PRO A 87 -1.04 25.76 1.49
C PRO A 87 -0.74 26.45 0.15
N GLU A 88 -1.61 26.28 -0.85
CA GLU A 88 -1.45 26.83 -2.19
C GLU A 88 -1.58 28.36 -2.26
N GLU A 89 -2.20 28.97 -1.24
CA GLU A 89 -2.35 30.43 -1.09
C GLU A 89 -1.14 31.08 -0.40
N ILE A 90 -0.22 30.27 0.14
CA ILE A 90 1.01 30.72 0.82
C ILE A 90 2.15 30.83 -0.18
N VAL A 91 2.84 31.97 -0.16
CA VAL A 91 4.12 32.14 -0.86
C VAL A 91 5.28 32.17 0.13
N VAL A 92 6.36 31.48 -0.19
CA VAL A 92 7.57 31.39 0.62
C VAL A 92 8.69 32.10 -0.13
N ASP A 93 9.19 33.18 0.46
CA ASP A 93 10.37 33.90 -0.02
C ASP A 93 11.54 33.63 0.91
N PHE A 94 12.52 32.89 0.40
CA PHE A 94 13.71 32.49 1.13
C PHE A 94 14.94 33.32 0.77
N THR A 95 14.78 34.43 0.05
CA THR A 95 15.90 35.30 -0.37
C THR A 95 16.53 36.11 0.76
N PRO A 96 15.75 36.87 1.55
CA PRO A 96 16.31 37.65 2.65
C PRO A 96 16.86 36.74 3.76
N GLY A 97 17.83 37.22 4.54
CA GLY A 97 18.46 36.44 5.61
C GLY A 97 19.80 35.84 5.19
N THR A 98 20.36 35.01 6.06
CA THR A 98 21.58 34.26 5.74
C THR A 98 21.26 33.07 4.85
N LYS A 99 22.30 32.51 4.20
CA LYS A 99 22.15 31.26 3.42
C LYS A 99 21.62 30.11 4.29
N ALA A 100 22.04 30.02 5.55
CA ALA A 100 21.54 29.01 6.48
C ALA A 100 20.05 29.16 6.74
N MET A 101 19.57 30.39 6.95
CA MET A 101 18.14 30.66 7.13
C MET A 101 17.34 30.33 5.86
N SER A 102 17.86 30.72 4.69
CA SER A 102 17.25 30.39 3.40
C SER A 102 17.08 28.88 3.21
N VAL A 103 18.12 28.10 3.50
CA VAL A 103 18.10 26.63 3.41
C VAL A 103 17.12 26.04 4.42
N GLY A 104 17.15 26.47 5.68
CA GLY A 104 16.23 26.00 6.72
C GLY A 104 14.76 26.24 6.37
N LEU A 105 14.42 27.45 5.90
CA LEU A 105 13.07 27.79 5.44
C LEU A 105 12.68 26.96 4.22
N PHE A 106 13.56 26.86 3.21
CA PHE A 106 13.29 26.10 2.00
C PHE A 106 13.03 24.62 2.32
N MET A 107 13.88 23.99 3.14
CA MET A 107 13.72 22.60 3.57
C MET A 107 12.41 22.38 4.33
N ALA A 108 12.06 23.25 5.28
CA ALA A 108 10.83 23.13 6.06
C ALA A 108 9.57 23.16 5.18
N MET A 109 9.61 23.97 4.12
CA MET A 109 8.46 24.20 3.25
C MET A 109 8.40 23.26 2.04
N SER A 110 9.50 22.56 1.72
CA SER A 110 9.65 21.73 0.51
C SER A 110 8.70 20.53 0.45
N ASN A 111 8.18 20.08 1.59
CA ASN A 111 7.22 18.96 1.68
C ASN A 111 5.75 19.45 1.86
N LYS A 112 5.50 20.74 1.62
CA LYS A 112 4.18 21.38 1.74
C LYS A 112 3.78 21.93 0.37
N ARG A 113 2.48 22.05 0.07
CA ARG A 113 1.98 22.55 -1.24
C ARG A 113 2.07 24.08 -1.43
N VAL A 114 3.05 24.71 -0.81
CA VAL A 114 3.26 26.16 -0.88
C VAL A 114 3.91 26.57 -2.20
N ARG A 115 3.84 27.87 -2.54
CA ARG A 115 4.58 28.42 -3.67
C ARG A 115 5.90 28.99 -3.19
N PHE A 116 6.97 28.79 -3.96
CA PHE A 116 8.27 29.36 -3.65
C PHE A 116 8.60 30.49 -4.61
N CYS A 117 9.24 31.54 -4.10
CA CYS A 117 9.87 32.56 -4.91
C CYS A 117 11.19 32.98 -4.31
N TYR A 118 12.02 33.62 -5.13
CA TYR A 118 13.17 34.37 -4.66
C TYR A 118 13.31 35.69 -5.42
N ILE A 119 14.05 36.63 -4.86
CA ILE A 119 14.37 37.92 -5.45
C ILE A 119 15.70 37.77 -6.19
N GLY A 120 15.61 37.73 -7.51
CA GLY A 120 16.74 37.88 -8.41
C GLY A 120 16.84 39.31 -8.93
N GLY A 121 17.60 39.49 -10.00
CA GLY A 121 17.59 40.75 -10.74
C GLY A 121 18.26 40.62 -12.08
N LYS A 122 17.85 41.47 -13.02
CA LYS A 122 18.36 41.49 -14.40
C LYS A 122 19.75 42.12 -14.51
N LYS A 123 20.13 42.94 -13.52
CA LYS A 123 21.45 43.57 -13.42
C LYS A 123 22.07 43.28 -12.08
N ARG A 124 23.37 42.99 -12.11
CA ARG A 124 24.20 42.79 -10.93
C ARG A 124 25.44 43.63 -11.08
N THR A 125 25.90 44.16 -9.95
CA THR A 125 27.20 44.81 -9.81
C THR A 125 28.31 43.84 -10.23
N LYS A 126 29.54 44.36 -10.45
CA LYS A 126 30.69 43.54 -10.89
C LYS A 126 30.37 42.70 -12.14
N GLU A 127 29.89 43.35 -13.19
CA GLU A 127 29.66 42.76 -14.52
C GLU A 127 28.79 41.49 -14.50
N GLY A 128 27.80 41.43 -13.61
CA GLY A 128 26.89 40.28 -13.52
C GLY A 128 27.15 39.31 -12.35
N ILE A 129 28.27 39.44 -11.63
CA ILE A 129 28.69 38.47 -10.61
C ILE A 129 28.32 38.93 -9.18
N GLY A 130 28.21 40.23 -8.96
CA GLY A 130 27.96 40.83 -7.66
C GLY A 130 26.49 40.77 -7.19
N VAL A 131 26.16 41.66 -6.26
CA VAL A 131 24.80 41.83 -5.76
C VAL A 131 23.90 42.44 -6.83
N VAL A 132 22.60 42.14 -6.76
CA VAL A 132 21.58 42.76 -7.61
C VAL A 132 21.59 44.27 -7.38
N GLU A 133 21.58 45.04 -8.48
CA GLU A 133 21.53 46.50 -8.41
C GLU A 133 20.15 46.98 -7.95
N SER A 134 20.13 47.97 -7.05
CA SER A 134 18.89 48.55 -6.53
C SER A 134 17.97 49.04 -7.66
N GLY A 135 16.71 48.61 -7.63
CA GLY A 135 15.70 48.94 -8.65
C GLY A 135 15.59 47.94 -9.81
N TYR A 136 16.53 47.00 -9.93
CA TYR A 136 16.51 45.93 -10.94
C TYR A 136 16.07 44.58 -10.38
N GLU A 137 15.51 44.55 -9.17
CA GLU A 137 15.05 43.33 -8.52
C GLU A 137 13.77 42.78 -9.14
N GLU A 138 13.76 41.47 -9.39
CA GLU A 138 12.62 40.73 -9.93
C GLU A 138 12.29 39.53 -9.05
N ILE A 139 11.00 39.28 -8.86
CA ILE A 139 10.51 38.09 -8.16
C ILE A 139 10.45 36.95 -9.17
N ILE A 140 11.20 35.90 -8.89
CA ILE A 140 11.28 34.69 -9.69
C ILE A 140 10.58 33.57 -8.92
N GLU A 141 9.47 33.06 -9.46
CA GLU A 141 8.81 31.87 -8.92
C GLU A 141 9.62 30.62 -9.28
N ILE A 142 9.74 29.69 -8.33
CA ILE A 142 10.38 28.39 -8.56
C ILE A 142 9.39 27.27 -8.33
N LYS A 143 9.59 26.16 -9.06
CA LYS A 143 8.77 24.97 -8.90
C LYS A 143 9.03 24.36 -7.52
N ASN A 144 7.96 24.03 -6.82
CA ASN A 144 8.06 23.36 -5.53
C ASN A 144 8.61 21.93 -5.71
N PRO A 145 9.65 21.50 -4.95
CA PRO A 145 10.21 20.16 -5.05
C PRO A 145 9.30 19.04 -4.50
N LEU A 146 8.10 19.36 -4.01
CA LEU A 146 7.10 18.42 -3.51
C LEU A 146 6.88 17.23 -4.46
N GLU A 147 6.91 17.45 -5.78
CA GLU A 147 6.78 16.37 -6.76
C GLU A 147 7.87 15.30 -6.61
N THR A 148 9.11 15.68 -6.28
CA THR A 148 10.21 14.75 -6.03
C THR A 148 9.94 13.89 -4.80
N PHE A 149 9.45 14.48 -3.70
CA PHE A 149 9.08 13.73 -2.49
C PHE A 149 7.89 12.80 -2.74
N GLN A 150 6.92 13.25 -3.55
CA GLN A 150 5.76 12.44 -3.92
C GLN A 150 6.16 11.24 -4.78
N LYS A 151 7.11 11.42 -5.71
CA LYS A 151 7.66 10.31 -6.51
C LYS A 151 8.26 9.22 -5.63
N GLU A 152 9.02 9.59 -4.60
CA GLU A 152 9.61 8.60 -3.68
C GLU A 152 8.54 7.86 -2.87
N LYS A 153 7.51 8.57 -2.40
CA LYS A 153 6.36 7.93 -1.74
C LYS A 153 5.60 6.99 -2.67
N ILE A 154 5.41 7.37 -3.93
CA ILE A 154 4.78 6.50 -4.93
C ILE A 154 5.64 5.25 -5.18
N ASN A 155 6.97 5.39 -5.31
CA ASN A 155 7.87 4.26 -5.44
C ASN A 155 7.75 3.31 -4.23
N GLN A 156 7.73 3.86 -3.01
CA GLN A 156 7.53 3.10 -1.78
C GLN A 156 6.18 2.38 -1.74
N PHE A 157 5.10 3.03 -2.19
CA PHE A 157 3.79 2.40 -2.35
C PHE A 157 3.88 1.20 -3.31
N VAL A 158 4.49 1.38 -4.49
CA VAL A 158 4.64 0.32 -5.48
C VAL A 158 5.43 -0.86 -4.93
N ASP A 159 6.53 -0.60 -4.21
CA ASP A 159 7.34 -1.66 -3.59
C ASP A 159 6.53 -2.46 -2.55
N PHE A 160 5.75 -1.78 -1.69
CA PHE A 160 4.89 -2.47 -0.73
C PHE A 160 3.76 -3.25 -1.40
N PHE A 161 3.12 -2.69 -2.44
CA PHE A 161 2.06 -3.37 -3.18
C PHE A 161 2.60 -4.64 -3.87
N ASN A 162 3.72 -4.52 -4.58
CA ASN A 162 4.34 -5.64 -5.31
C ASN A 162 4.88 -6.73 -4.37
N SER A 163 5.19 -6.36 -3.13
CA SER A 163 5.60 -7.27 -2.05
C SER A 163 4.42 -7.73 -1.18
N GLN A 164 3.18 -7.46 -1.60
CA GLN A 164 1.93 -7.87 -0.91
C GLN A 164 1.76 -7.31 0.51
N PHE A 165 2.52 -6.28 0.88
CA PHE A 165 2.37 -5.55 2.14
C PHE A 165 1.27 -4.47 2.03
N PHE A 166 0.06 -4.90 1.68
CA PHE A 166 -1.05 -3.98 1.36
C PHE A 166 -1.43 -3.04 2.51
N ALA A 167 -1.29 -3.47 3.76
CA ALA A 167 -1.51 -2.62 4.92
C ALA A 167 -0.45 -1.50 5.05
N ALA A 168 0.81 -1.79 4.70
CA ALA A 168 1.85 -0.77 4.64
C ALA A 168 1.63 0.17 3.45
N ALA A 169 1.28 -0.39 2.29
CA ALA A 169 0.92 0.37 1.09
C ALA A 169 -0.24 1.35 1.35
N ASP A 170 -1.27 0.96 2.11
CA ASP A 170 -2.40 1.84 2.44
C ASP A 170 -1.97 3.08 3.22
N ARG A 171 -1.06 2.92 4.20
CA ARG A 171 -0.51 4.04 4.99
C ARG A 171 0.20 5.06 4.10
N ILE A 172 1.02 4.58 3.16
CA ILE A 172 1.71 5.44 2.20
C ILE A 172 0.71 6.13 1.26
N LEU A 173 -0.33 5.43 0.80
CA LEU A 173 -1.36 6.03 -0.05
C LEU A 173 -2.13 7.15 0.66
N VAL A 174 -2.38 7.05 1.98
CA VAL A 174 -2.97 8.16 2.75
C VAL A 174 -2.12 9.42 2.63
N GLU A 175 -0.81 9.32 2.85
CA GLU A 175 0.12 10.43 2.72
C GLU A 175 0.16 11.01 1.28
N ILE A 176 0.17 10.14 0.27
CA ILE A 176 0.15 10.56 -1.14
C ILE A 176 -1.13 11.34 -1.45
N ILE A 177 -2.30 10.85 -1.02
CA ILE A 177 -3.61 11.48 -1.28
C ILE A 177 -3.69 12.88 -0.66
N GLU A 178 -3.09 13.08 0.52
CA GLU A 178 -3.04 14.40 1.17
C GLU A 178 -2.26 15.42 0.33
N LYS A 179 -1.19 14.97 -0.35
CA LYS A 179 -0.23 15.86 -1.03
C LYS A 179 -0.32 15.91 -2.56
N THR A 180 -1.04 15.00 -3.20
CA THR A 180 -1.22 14.96 -4.66
C THR A 180 -2.38 15.82 -5.21
N ALA A 181 -2.18 16.44 -6.37
CA ALA A 181 -3.28 17.06 -7.13
C ALA A 181 -4.27 16.00 -7.69
N LYS A 182 -3.80 14.77 -7.98
CA LYS A 182 -4.60 13.68 -8.57
C LYS A 182 -5.34 12.85 -7.51
N LYS A 183 -6.10 13.50 -6.61
CA LYS A 183 -6.78 12.82 -5.49
C LYS A 183 -7.71 11.69 -5.92
N THR A 184 -8.43 11.86 -7.03
CA THR A 184 -9.38 10.86 -7.56
C THR A 184 -8.67 9.57 -7.94
N LEU A 185 -7.54 9.67 -8.66
CA LEU A 185 -6.70 8.55 -9.06
C LEU A 185 -6.19 7.78 -7.85
N PHE A 186 -5.52 8.45 -6.91
CA PHE A 186 -4.92 7.75 -5.75
C PHE A 186 -5.95 7.20 -4.77
N LYS A 187 -7.14 7.81 -4.66
CA LYS A 187 -8.26 7.20 -3.91
C LYS A 187 -8.74 5.91 -4.56
N ALA A 188 -8.78 5.84 -5.90
CA ALA A 188 -9.12 4.61 -6.61
C ALA A 188 -8.04 3.53 -6.42
N ILE A 189 -6.76 3.88 -6.55
CA ILE A 189 -5.63 2.98 -6.27
C ILE A 189 -5.69 2.45 -4.83
N ARG A 190 -6.07 3.29 -3.86
CA ARG A 190 -6.24 2.86 -2.46
C ARG A 190 -7.39 1.87 -2.27
N GLU A 191 -8.52 2.09 -2.94
CA GLU A 191 -9.64 1.14 -2.92
C GLU A 191 -9.22 -0.20 -3.56
N ILE A 192 -8.46 -0.17 -4.66
CA ILE A 192 -7.89 -1.37 -5.30
C ILE A 192 -6.90 -2.09 -4.38
N ASN A 193 -5.97 -1.37 -3.74
CA ASN A 193 -5.04 -1.93 -2.75
C ASN A 193 -5.79 -2.64 -1.60
N ARG A 194 -6.88 -2.04 -1.12
CA ARG A 194 -7.75 -2.66 -0.12
C ARG A 194 -8.42 -3.92 -0.66
N GLY A 195 -8.82 -3.95 -1.93
CA GLY A 195 -9.36 -5.13 -2.59
C GLY A 195 -8.38 -6.31 -2.55
N TYR A 196 -7.11 -6.08 -2.89
CA TYR A 196 -6.08 -7.11 -2.81
C TYR A 196 -5.78 -7.54 -1.38
N TYR A 197 -5.73 -6.61 -0.41
CA TYR A 197 -5.63 -6.97 1.01
C TYR A 197 -6.74 -7.91 1.45
N LEU A 198 -8.00 -7.57 1.15
CA LEU A 198 -9.17 -8.35 1.52
C LEU A 198 -9.17 -9.72 0.85
N TRP A 199 -8.81 -9.79 -0.43
CA TRP A 199 -8.67 -11.05 -1.14
C TRP A 199 -7.58 -11.93 -0.51
N ASP A 200 -6.43 -11.36 -0.17
CA ASP A 200 -5.30 -12.10 0.38
C ASP A 200 -5.58 -12.74 1.77
N ILE A 201 -6.64 -12.28 2.44
CA ILE A 201 -7.18 -12.85 3.68
C ILE A 201 -8.55 -13.54 3.48
N PHE A 202 -8.91 -13.88 2.24
CA PHE A 202 -10.11 -14.63 1.85
C PHE A 202 -11.46 -13.91 2.03
N HIS A 203 -11.46 -12.59 2.18
CA HIS A 203 -12.68 -11.76 2.22
C HIS A 203 -13.17 -11.42 0.79
N TYR A 204 -13.56 -12.46 0.04
CA TYR A 204 -13.84 -12.37 -1.39
C TYR A 204 -14.95 -11.39 -1.76
N LYS A 205 -16.06 -11.37 -1.01
CA LYS A 205 -17.22 -10.50 -1.31
C LYS A 205 -16.83 -9.02 -1.22
N GLU A 206 -16.07 -8.66 -0.21
CA GLU A 206 -15.59 -7.31 0.02
C GLU A 206 -14.49 -6.94 -0.98
N ALA A 207 -13.63 -7.89 -1.36
CA ALA A 207 -12.63 -7.68 -2.41
C ALA A 207 -13.30 -7.35 -3.77
N ILE A 208 -14.30 -8.12 -4.20
CA ILE A 208 -15.05 -7.86 -5.44
C ILE A 208 -15.63 -6.44 -5.47
N ARG A 209 -16.16 -5.96 -4.33
CA ARG A 209 -16.72 -4.59 -4.23
C ARG A 209 -15.67 -3.51 -4.45
N CYS A 210 -14.42 -3.75 -4.04
CA CYS A 210 -13.30 -2.83 -4.23
C CYS A 210 -12.85 -2.77 -5.70
N PHE A 211 -13.09 -3.84 -6.47
CA PHE A 211 -12.78 -3.91 -7.90
C PHE A 211 -13.97 -3.55 -8.80
N ARG A 212 -15.06 -2.96 -8.29
CA ARG A 212 -16.22 -2.62 -9.14
C ARG A 212 -15.84 -1.64 -10.27
N PRO A 213 -16.51 -1.69 -11.44
CA PRO A 213 -16.17 -0.85 -12.60
C PRO A 213 -16.02 0.64 -12.27
N ALA A 214 -16.93 1.21 -11.47
CA ALA A 214 -16.88 2.61 -11.05
C ALA A 214 -15.61 3.01 -10.25
N VAL A 215 -14.86 2.05 -9.70
CA VAL A 215 -13.55 2.27 -9.07
C VAL A 215 -12.46 2.21 -10.12
N MET A 216 -12.49 1.19 -10.96
CA MET A 216 -11.48 0.94 -11.98
C MET A 216 -11.50 1.99 -13.10
N GLU A 217 -12.67 2.54 -13.44
CA GLU A 217 -12.81 3.61 -14.43
C GLU A 217 -12.00 4.86 -14.03
N ARG A 218 -11.86 5.13 -12.72
CA ARG A 218 -11.10 6.27 -12.19
C ARG A 218 -9.58 6.14 -12.34
N ILE A 219 -9.07 4.94 -12.64
CA ILE A 219 -7.68 4.73 -13.03
C ILE A 219 -7.52 4.64 -14.56
N SER A 220 -8.62 4.38 -15.30
CA SER A 220 -8.61 4.12 -16.75
C SER A 220 -8.50 5.38 -17.62
N GLU A 221 -8.73 6.56 -17.05
CA GLU A 221 -8.55 7.85 -17.74
C GLU A 221 -7.11 8.06 -18.23
N GLU A 222 -6.15 7.36 -17.62
CA GLU A 222 -4.73 7.44 -17.92
C GLU A 222 -4.30 6.19 -18.72
N LYS A 223 -3.97 6.35 -20.01
CA LYS A 223 -3.62 5.22 -20.92
C LYS A 223 -2.53 4.29 -20.36
N LYS A 224 -1.62 4.81 -19.53
CA LYS A 224 -0.52 4.05 -18.90
C LYS A 224 -1.00 2.98 -17.91
N PHE A 225 -2.24 3.06 -17.40
CA PHE A 225 -2.82 2.09 -16.47
C PHE A 225 -3.54 0.93 -17.16
N LYS A 226 -3.57 0.87 -18.50
CA LYS A 226 -4.36 -0.11 -19.25
C LYS A 226 -4.04 -1.56 -18.86
N ASP A 227 -2.76 -1.92 -18.75
CA ASP A 227 -2.36 -3.29 -18.43
C ASP A 227 -2.71 -3.66 -16.99
N PHE A 228 -2.49 -2.72 -16.06
CA PHE A 228 -2.88 -2.88 -14.67
C PHE A 228 -4.40 -3.02 -14.52
N TYR A 229 -5.17 -2.21 -15.24
CA TYR A 229 -6.63 -2.31 -15.31
C TYR A 229 -7.08 -3.68 -15.81
N ASN A 230 -6.50 -4.17 -16.91
CA ASN A 230 -6.85 -5.46 -17.49
C ASN A 230 -6.55 -6.61 -16.53
N ALA A 231 -5.44 -6.53 -15.80
CA ALA A 231 -5.09 -7.53 -14.79
C ALA A 231 -6.10 -7.53 -13.62
N ILE A 232 -6.48 -6.35 -13.10
CA ILE A 232 -7.50 -6.24 -12.05
C ILE A 232 -8.85 -6.78 -12.55
N GLU A 233 -9.22 -6.52 -13.81
CA GLU A 233 -10.49 -7.00 -14.38
C GLU A 233 -10.48 -8.53 -14.52
N SER A 234 -9.35 -9.11 -14.92
CA SER A 234 -9.16 -10.56 -14.94
C SER A 234 -9.32 -11.17 -13.54
N ASN A 235 -8.68 -10.57 -12.54
CA ASN A 235 -8.80 -10.98 -11.15
C ASN A 235 -10.24 -10.86 -10.61
N ARG A 236 -10.92 -9.74 -10.90
CA ARG A 236 -12.31 -9.52 -10.49
C ARG A 236 -13.22 -10.62 -11.04
N LYS A 237 -13.09 -10.95 -12.32
CA LYS A 237 -13.83 -12.04 -12.95
C LYS A 237 -13.52 -13.39 -12.30
N PHE A 238 -12.26 -13.65 -11.97
CA PHE A 238 -11.88 -14.88 -11.26
C PHE A 238 -12.56 -14.98 -9.88
N LEU A 239 -12.59 -13.90 -9.10
CA LEU A 239 -13.32 -13.87 -7.84
C LEU A 239 -14.83 -14.10 -8.00
N GLU A 240 -15.43 -13.58 -9.08
CA GLU A 240 -16.82 -13.85 -9.42
C GLU A 240 -17.06 -15.31 -9.79
N VAL A 241 -16.14 -15.92 -10.54
CA VAL A 241 -16.17 -17.37 -10.84
C VAL A 241 -16.12 -18.17 -9.55
N ILE A 242 -15.20 -17.88 -8.63
CA ILE A 242 -15.16 -18.52 -7.31
C ILE A 242 -16.51 -18.35 -6.61
N SER A 243 -17.07 -17.14 -6.57
CA SER A 243 -18.36 -16.91 -5.91
C SER A 243 -19.48 -17.75 -6.51
N VAL A 244 -19.49 -17.99 -7.82
CA VAL A 244 -20.52 -18.79 -8.50
C VAL A 244 -20.27 -20.28 -8.27
N SER A 245 -19.04 -20.77 -8.52
CA SER A 245 -18.71 -22.19 -8.43
C SER A 245 -18.78 -22.73 -7.00
N THR A 246 -18.63 -21.87 -6.00
CA THR A 246 -18.78 -22.21 -4.57
C THR A 246 -20.18 -21.95 -4.01
N ASN A 247 -21.20 -21.70 -4.86
CA ASN A 247 -22.56 -21.38 -4.41
C ASN A 247 -22.59 -20.25 -3.35
N LYS A 248 -21.94 -19.13 -3.69
CA LYS A 248 -21.71 -17.97 -2.80
C LYS A 248 -20.88 -18.32 -1.55
N PHE A 249 -19.78 -19.03 -1.75
CA PHE A 249 -18.78 -19.40 -0.73
C PHE A 249 -19.32 -20.35 0.34
N LYS A 250 -20.22 -21.25 -0.04
CA LYS A 250 -20.78 -22.30 0.81
C LYS A 250 -20.20 -23.68 0.52
N ASP A 251 -19.69 -23.86 -0.69
CA ASP A 251 -19.15 -25.10 -1.20
C ASP A 251 -17.69 -24.91 -1.65
N TYR A 252 -17.04 -26.02 -1.96
CA TYR A 252 -15.69 -26.02 -2.52
C TYR A 252 -15.75 -26.15 -4.04
N SER A 253 -14.73 -25.62 -4.71
CA SER A 253 -14.59 -25.68 -6.16
C SER A 253 -13.12 -25.66 -6.55
N LEU A 254 -12.84 -26.02 -7.81
CA LEU A 254 -11.49 -25.98 -8.35
C LEU A 254 -10.88 -24.58 -8.29
N GLU A 255 -11.65 -23.53 -8.59
CA GLU A 255 -11.13 -22.16 -8.57
C GLU A 255 -10.78 -21.70 -7.16
N LEU A 256 -11.52 -22.16 -6.16
CA LEU A 256 -11.17 -21.91 -4.76
C LEU A 256 -9.87 -22.63 -4.39
N PHE A 257 -9.63 -23.84 -4.90
CA PHE A 257 -8.39 -24.57 -4.68
C PHE A 257 -7.19 -23.85 -5.30
N SER A 258 -7.35 -23.38 -6.54
CA SER A 258 -6.34 -22.57 -7.22
C SER A 258 -6.00 -21.31 -6.41
N ASP A 259 -7.02 -20.62 -5.88
CA ASP A 259 -6.79 -19.43 -5.06
C ASP A 259 -6.05 -19.74 -3.74
N VAL A 260 -6.44 -20.79 -3.03
CA VAL A 260 -5.78 -21.19 -1.77
C VAL A 260 -4.33 -21.61 -2.03
N TYR A 261 -4.07 -22.34 -3.13
CA TYR A 261 -2.73 -22.71 -3.54
C TYR A 261 -1.87 -21.48 -3.85
N GLU A 262 -2.34 -20.57 -4.70
CA GLU A 262 -1.63 -19.33 -5.03
C GLU A 262 -1.45 -18.42 -3.80
N ASN A 263 -2.42 -18.40 -2.88
CA ASN A 263 -2.29 -17.68 -1.60
C ASN A 263 -1.16 -18.25 -0.74
N ALA A 264 -1.00 -19.57 -0.70
CA ALA A 264 0.12 -20.21 -0.01
C ALA A 264 1.46 -19.81 -0.64
N GLN A 265 1.55 -19.80 -1.97
CA GLN A 265 2.77 -19.35 -2.68
C GLN A 265 3.12 -17.90 -2.31
N ARG A 266 2.12 -17.01 -2.25
CA ARG A 266 2.32 -15.61 -1.83
C ARG A 266 2.86 -15.50 -0.40
N ARG A 267 2.33 -16.30 0.54
CA ARG A 267 2.83 -16.33 1.92
C ARG A 267 4.28 -16.82 2.01
N ALA A 268 4.64 -17.86 1.24
CA ALA A 268 6.01 -18.35 1.18
C ALA A 268 6.97 -17.30 0.57
N LEU A 269 6.56 -16.63 -0.51
CA LEU A 269 7.35 -15.56 -1.12
C LEU A 269 7.61 -14.39 -0.16
N ALA A 270 6.67 -14.12 0.76
CA ALA A 270 6.83 -13.14 1.82
C ALA A 270 7.63 -13.65 3.05
N GLY A 271 8.12 -14.89 3.02
CA GLY A 271 8.87 -15.52 4.11
C GLY A 271 7.99 -16.03 5.27
N HIS A 272 6.67 -16.11 5.09
CA HIS A 272 5.73 -16.58 6.11
C HIS A 272 5.43 -18.08 5.91
N PHE A 273 6.41 -18.93 6.18
CA PHE A 273 6.34 -20.36 5.84
C PHE A 273 5.32 -21.17 6.65
N ASP A 274 5.17 -20.92 7.96
CA ASP A 274 4.11 -21.55 8.77
C ASP A 274 2.71 -21.28 8.18
N ASP A 275 2.45 -20.02 7.81
CA ASP A 275 1.22 -19.59 7.18
C ASP A 275 0.97 -20.27 5.83
N ALA A 276 2.02 -20.40 5.02
CA ALA A 276 1.97 -21.05 3.72
C ALA A 276 1.64 -22.54 3.85
N VAL A 277 2.34 -23.25 4.75
CA VAL A 277 2.14 -24.69 4.99
C VAL A 277 0.73 -24.98 5.52
N LEU A 278 0.20 -24.15 6.43
CA LEU A 278 -1.18 -24.31 6.90
C LEU A 278 -2.21 -24.21 5.77
N ARG A 279 -1.99 -23.31 4.79
CA ARG A 279 -2.86 -23.15 3.62
C ARG A 279 -2.77 -24.36 2.69
N LEU A 280 -1.56 -24.87 2.43
CA LEU A 280 -1.35 -26.09 1.65
C LEU A 280 -2.01 -27.32 2.31
N TYR A 281 -1.93 -27.43 3.64
CA TYR A 281 -2.61 -28.50 4.37
C TYR A 281 -4.14 -28.38 4.26
N ARG A 282 -4.67 -27.16 4.42
CA ARG A 282 -6.10 -26.89 4.26
C ARG A 282 -6.59 -27.17 2.83
N LEU A 283 -5.78 -26.86 1.82
CA LEU A 283 -6.06 -27.20 0.42
C LEU A 283 -6.25 -28.71 0.23
N ILE A 284 -5.32 -29.53 0.73
CA ILE A 284 -5.39 -31.00 0.67
C ILE A 284 -6.69 -31.50 1.31
N GLU A 285 -7.06 -30.94 2.46
CA GLU A 285 -8.33 -31.27 3.12
C GLU A 285 -9.57 -30.88 2.32
N MET A 286 -9.58 -29.67 1.76
CA MET A 286 -10.71 -29.20 0.96
C MET A 286 -10.92 -30.05 -0.30
N ILE A 287 -9.85 -30.50 -0.96
CA ILE A 287 -9.91 -31.39 -2.12
C ILE A 287 -10.60 -32.72 -1.76
N ALA A 288 -10.21 -33.35 -0.64
CA ALA A 288 -10.80 -34.61 -0.21
C ALA A 288 -12.28 -34.45 0.19
N GLN A 289 -12.60 -33.37 0.91
CA GLN A 289 -13.97 -33.06 1.35
C GLN A 289 -14.88 -32.78 0.14
N GLU A 290 -14.40 -32.02 -0.85
CA GLU A 290 -15.13 -31.77 -2.10
C GLU A 290 -15.38 -33.07 -2.85
N ARG A 291 -14.34 -33.89 -3.07
CA ARG A 291 -14.46 -35.18 -3.76
C ARG A 291 -15.49 -36.08 -3.10
N LEU A 292 -15.46 -36.18 -1.77
CA LEU A 292 -16.42 -36.98 -1.00
C LEU A 292 -17.86 -36.47 -1.20
N LYS A 293 -18.05 -35.15 -1.17
CA LYS A 293 -19.35 -34.51 -1.34
C LYS A 293 -19.89 -34.66 -2.76
N THR A 294 -19.10 -34.34 -3.77
CA THR A 294 -19.60 -34.27 -5.16
C THR A 294 -19.74 -35.63 -5.81
N LYS A 295 -18.83 -36.58 -5.55
CA LYS A 295 -18.90 -37.93 -6.14
C LYS A 295 -19.77 -38.90 -5.35
N PHE A 296 -19.85 -38.75 -4.03
CA PHE A 296 -20.55 -39.71 -3.16
C PHE A 296 -21.73 -39.12 -2.38
N GLY A 297 -21.97 -37.81 -2.47
CA GLY A 297 -23.09 -37.15 -1.79
C GLY A 297 -22.95 -37.14 -0.26
N GLN A 298 -21.72 -37.24 0.26
CA GLN A 298 -21.45 -37.32 1.70
C GLN A 298 -20.69 -36.10 2.21
N ASP A 299 -21.10 -35.58 3.35
CA ASP A 299 -20.38 -34.52 4.05
C ASP A 299 -19.46 -35.13 5.11
N SER A 300 -18.18 -34.76 5.10
CA SER A 300 -17.19 -35.27 6.07
C SER A 300 -17.58 -35.03 7.54
N SER A 301 -18.38 -34.01 7.83
CA SER A 301 -18.87 -33.72 9.18
C SER A 301 -20.01 -34.64 9.64
N SER A 302 -20.70 -35.28 8.69
CA SER A 302 -21.91 -36.09 8.96
C SER A 302 -22.10 -37.20 7.92
N VAL A 303 -21.09 -38.05 7.75
CA VAL A 303 -21.15 -39.17 6.79
C VAL A 303 -22.21 -40.18 7.19
N ASP A 304 -23.09 -40.53 6.25
CA ASP A 304 -24.07 -41.61 6.37
C ASP A 304 -23.47 -42.91 5.82
N PHE A 305 -22.82 -43.67 6.70
CA PHE A 305 -22.13 -44.91 6.32
C PHE A 305 -23.06 -45.99 5.75
N ASP A 306 -24.36 -45.95 6.05
CA ASP A 306 -25.33 -46.92 5.53
C ASP A 306 -25.54 -46.78 4.03
N LYS A 307 -25.46 -45.54 3.52
CA LYS A 307 -25.64 -45.21 2.10
C LYS A 307 -24.40 -45.47 1.25
N LEU A 308 -23.27 -45.81 1.85
CA LEU A 308 -22.02 -46.05 1.13
C LEU A 308 -22.03 -47.39 0.39
N LYS A 309 -21.45 -47.40 -0.82
CA LYS A 309 -21.28 -48.61 -1.63
C LYS A 309 -19.99 -49.35 -1.28
N ILE A 310 -19.88 -49.77 -0.02
CA ILE A 310 -18.78 -50.59 0.53
C ILE A 310 -19.35 -51.84 1.21
N SER A 311 -18.49 -52.80 1.57
CA SER A 311 -18.94 -54.03 2.25
C SER A 311 -19.58 -53.75 3.61
N GLU A 312 -20.52 -54.59 4.03
CA GLU A 312 -21.21 -54.45 5.34
C GLU A 312 -20.24 -54.54 6.53
N ASP A 313 -19.19 -55.35 6.40
CA ASP A 313 -18.10 -55.39 7.39
C ASP A 313 -17.38 -54.04 7.50
N SER A 314 -17.05 -53.41 6.36
CA SER A 314 -16.45 -52.08 6.35
C SER A 314 -17.39 -51.01 6.91
N LYS A 315 -18.68 -51.04 6.56
CA LYS A 315 -19.67 -50.11 7.15
C LYS A 315 -19.71 -50.23 8.67
N SER A 316 -19.74 -51.46 9.19
CA SER A 316 -19.77 -51.74 10.63
C SER A 316 -18.53 -51.18 11.32
N LYS A 317 -17.34 -51.42 10.76
CA LYS A 317 -16.07 -50.86 11.27
C LYS A 317 -16.09 -49.33 11.29
N TRP A 318 -16.52 -48.68 10.21
CA TRP A 318 -16.61 -47.22 10.15
C TRP A 318 -17.56 -46.64 11.19
N LYS A 319 -18.75 -47.23 11.35
CA LYS A 319 -19.72 -46.81 12.37
C LYS A 319 -19.19 -46.96 13.78
N GLU A 320 -18.49 -48.06 14.08
CA GLU A 320 -17.88 -48.28 15.38
C GLU A 320 -16.75 -47.27 15.65
N LEU A 321 -15.82 -47.12 14.70
CA LEU A 321 -14.68 -46.21 14.80
C LEU A 321 -15.09 -44.75 14.98
N TYR A 322 -16.24 -44.34 14.43
CA TYR A 322 -16.74 -42.96 14.47
C TYR A 322 -17.98 -42.76 15.34
N LYS A 323 -18.33 -43.76 16.16
CA LYS A 323 -19.42 -43.64 17.12
C LYS A 323 -19.16 -42.47 18.09
N GLY A 324 -20.04 -41.48 18.07
CA GLY A 324 -19.96 -40.30 18.94
C GLY A 324 -18.93 -39.24 18.53
N LYS A 325 -18.25 -39.38 17.38
CA LYS A 325 -17.31 -38.38 16.86
C LYS A 325 -18.02 -37.33 15.99
N LYS A 326 -17.51 -36.10 15.97
CA LYS A 326 -18.07 -34.97 15.22
C LYS A 326 -17.53 -34.87 13.77
N GLY A 327 -17.52 -36.00 13.06
CA GLY A 327 -17.06 -36.09 11.67
C GLY A 327 -15.70 -36.76 11.48
N LEU A 328 -15.28 -36.82 10.21
CA LEU A 328 -14.02 -37.40 9.75
C LEU A 328 -12.92 -36.34 9.69
N GLY A 329 -11.75 -36.65 10.28
CA GLY A 329 -10.53 -35.88 10.04
C GLY A 329 -9.91 -36.21 8.68
N LEU A 330 -8.91 -35.43 8.24
CA LEU A 330 -8.30 -35.53 6.92
C LEU A 330 -7.97 -36.96 6.47
N ASN A 331 -7.12 -37.67 7.23
CA ASN A 331 -6.69 -39.02 6.89
C ASN A 331 -7.87 -39.98 6.77
N ALA A 332 -8.90 -39.80 7.60
CA ALA A 332 -10.10 -40.63 7.57
C ALA A 332 -10.95 -40.40 6.31
N VAL A 333 -11.01 -39.15 5.81
CA VAL A 333 -11.69 -38.86 4.54
C VAL A 333 -10.98 -39.58 3.40
N TYR A 334 -9.64 -39.56 3.35
CA TYR A 334 -8.87 -40.30 2.34
C TYR A 334 -8.95 -41.82 2.48
N ASP A 335 -8.89 -42.35 3.71
CA ASP A 335 -9.10 -43.78 3.97
C ASP A 335 -10.51 -44.23 3.51
N LEU A 336 -11.53 -43.38 3.71
CA LEU A 336 -12.89 -43.63 3.23
C LEU A 336 -12.97 -43.61 1.70
N LEU A 337 -12.37 -42.60 1.05
CA LEU A 337 -12.27 -42.53 -0.41
C LEU A 337 -11.56 -43.75 -0.99
N TYR A 338 -10.52 -44.25 -0.33
CA TYR A 338 -9.86 -45.49 -0.71
C TYR A 338 -10.79 -46.71 -0.59
N ASN A 339 -11.54 -46.84 0.50
CA ASN A 339 -12.54 -47.91 0.66
C ASN A 339 -13.67 -47.85 -0.37
N LEU A 340 -13.95 -46.66 -0.91
CA LEU A 340 -14.89 -46.43 -2.00
C LEU A 340 -14.28 -46.67 -3.39
N ASN A 341 -13.02 -47.15 -3.46
CA ASN A 341 -12.23 -47.31 -4.68
C ASN A 341 -12.12 -46.02 -5.50
N ASP A 342 -12.03 -44.87 -4.84
CA ASP A 342 -11.80 -43.58 -5.51
C ASP A 342 -10.30 -43.37 -5.81
N GLU A 343 -10.00 -42.89 -7.01
CA GLU A 343 -8.64 -42.58 -7.46
C GLU A 343 -7.89 -41.65 -6.51
N LEU A 344 -8.56 -40.61 -5.97
CA LEU A 344 -7.94 -39.69 -5.02
C LEU A 344 -7.52 -40.41 -3.73
N GLY A 345 -8.38 -41.31 -3.24
CA GLY A 345 -8.07 -42.13 -2.07
C GLY A 345 -6.95 -43.14 -2.34
N ILE A 346 -6.96 -43.79 -3.51
CA ILE A 346 -5.94 -44.76 -3.92
C ILE A 346 -4.57 -44.11 -4.04
N THR A 347 -4.45 -43.02 -4.79
CA THR A 347 -3.18 -42.28 -4.94
C THR A 347 -2.68 -41.78 -3.58
N PHE A 348 -3.56 -41.26 -2.73
CA PHE A 348 -3.16 -40.81 -1.39
C PHE A 348 -2.63 -41.95 -0.52
N GLN A 349 -3.19 -43.18 -0.59
CA GLN A 349 -2.62 -44.32 0.14
C GLN A 349 -1.23 -44.68 -0.37
N LEU A 350 -0.98 -44.61 -1.68
CA LEU A 350 0.34 -44.89 -2.26
C LEU A 350 1.41 -43.90 -1.76
N CYS A 351 1.03 -42.65 -1.49
CA CYS A 351 1.94 -41.61 -1.01
C CYS A 351 1.83 -41.29 0.48
N LYS A 352 1.15 -42.14 1.28
CA LYS A 352 0.83 -41.91 2.70
C LYS A 352 2.07 -41.64 3.57
N GLU A 353 3.16 -42.36 3.34
CA GLU A 353 4.41 -42.16 4.08
C GLU A 353 5.06 -40.79 3.77
N SER A 354 5.01 -40.36 2.51
CA SER A 354 5.46 -39.01 2.12
C SER A 354 4.58 -37.94 2.74
N PHE A 355 3.26 -38.12 2.71
CA PHE A 355 2.32 -37.19 3.34
C PHE A 355 2.45 -37.14 4.87
N LYS A 356 2.80 -38.26 5.51
CA LYS A 356 3.03 -38.29 6.96
C LYS A 356 4.15 -37.32 7.37
N LYS A 357 5.22 -37.22 6.59
CA LYS A 357 6.29 -36.23 6.84
C LYS A 357 5.77 -34.79 6.76
N VAL A 358 4.91 -34.49 5.78
CA VAL A 358 4.23 -33.20 5.65
C VAL A 358 3.37 -32.90 6.90
N GLN A 359 2.58 -33.88 7.33
CA GLN A 359 1.71 -33.75 8.49
C GLN A 359 2.49 -33.58 9.79
N ASP A 360 3.58 -34.31 9.97
CA ASP A 360 4.46 -34.22 11.14
C ASP A 360 5.13 -32.84 11.20
N SER A 361 5.63 -32.32 10.07
CA SER A 361 6.16 -30.96 9.96
C SER A 361 5.11 -29.92 10.36
N ARG A 362 3.87 -30.03 9.86
CA ARG A 362 2.76 -29.16 10.27
C ARG A 362 2.46 -29.29 11.77
N ASN A 363 2.44 -30.50 12.33
CA ASN A 363 2.07 -30.69 13.73
C ASN A 363 3.10 -30.10 14.71
N LEU A 364 4.38 -30.13 14.33
CA LEU A 364 5.46 -29.51 15.11
C LEU A 364 5.55 -27.99 14.95
N SER A 365 4.80 -27.44 13.98
CA SER A 365 4.82 -26.02 13.64
C SER A 365 4.16 -25.15 14.72
N PHE A 366 4.64 -23.90 14.83
CA PHE A 366 4.21 -22.95 15.84
C PHE A 366 2.71 -22.57 15.73
N LEU A 367 2.19 -22.47 14.49
CA LEU A 367 0.78 -22.13 14.26
C LEU A 367 -0.18 -23.35 14.33
N ALA A 368 0.34 -24.52 14.71
CA ALA A 368 -0.43 -25.75 14.84
C ALA A 368 -0.45 -26.26 16.28
N HIS A 369 0.33 -27.31 16.58
CA HIS A 369 0.37 -27.95 17.90
C HIS A 369 1.77 -27.94 18.54
N GLY A 370 2.77 -27.43 17.84
CA GLY A 370 4.15 -27.39 18.31
C GLY A 370 4.65 -25.96 18.52
N ILE A 371 5.97 -25.81 18.56
CA ILE A 371 6.67 -24.55 18.85
C ILE A 371 7.85 -24.30 17.90
N THR A 372 7.99 -25.10 16.84
CA THR A 372 9.10 -25.00 15.88
C THR A 372 8.66 -24.14 14.69
N PRO A 373 9.35 -23.05 14.35
CA PRO A 373 9.05 -22.31 13.12
C PRO A 373 9.43 -23.13 11.89
N LEU A 374 8.64 -23.03 10.82
CA LEU A 374 8.97 -23.66 9.54
C LEU A 374 9.84 -22.74 8.68
N ASP A 375 10.64 -23.35 7.81
CA ASP A 375 11.52 -22.66 6.89
C ASP A 375 11.13 -22.93 5.42
N GLU A 376 11.86 -22.27 4.51
CA GLU A 376 11.67 -22.39 3.07
C GLU A 376 11.85 -23.83 2.57
N LYS A 377 12.78 -24.58 3.17
CA LYS A 377 13.06 -25.95 2.76
C LYS A 377 11.86 -26.84 3.01
N ILE A 378 11.26 -26.77 4.20
CA ILE A 378 10.06 -27.55 4.54
C ILE A 378 8.89 -27.15 3.64
N PHE A 379 8.69 -25.85 3.40
CA PHE A 379 7.66 -25.40 2.48
C PHE A 379 7.84 -26.00 1.08
N ASN A 380 9.06 -25.94 0.52
CA ASN A 380 9.36 -26.46 -0.81
C ASN A 380 9.15 -27.98 -0.91
N GLU A 381 9.48 -28.75 0.13
CA GLU A 381 9.21 -30.20 0.16
C GLU A 381 7.69 -30.49 0.07
N ILE A 382 6.88 -29.72 0.77
CA ILE A 382 5.41 -29.86 0.78
C ILE A 382 4.81 -29.40 -0.56
N ASP A 383 5.30 -28.29 -1.09
CA ASP A 383 4.87 -27.76 -2.39
C ASP A 383 5.20 -28.72 -3.54
N SER A 384 6.41 -29.31 -3.54
CA SER A 384 6.80 -30.37 -4.47
C SER A 384 5.87 -31.57 -4.39
N PHE A 385 5.54 -32.04 -3.18
CA PHE A 385 4.59 -33.13 -3.00
C PHE A 385 3.21 -32.81 -3.61
N ILE A 386 2.71 -31.59 -3.43
CA ILE A 386 1.42 -31.17 -4.04
C ILE A 386 1.52 -31.13 -5.56
N LYS A 387 2.59 -30.58 -6.12
CA LYS A 387 2.83 -30.53 -7.57
C LYS A 387 2.90 -31.93 -8.19
N GLU A 388 3.60 -32.86 -7.56
CA GLU A 388 3.74 -34.23 -8.04
C GLU A 388 2.40 -34.98 -7.97
N VAL A 389 1.78 -35.02 -6.78
CA VAL A 389 0.61 -35.87 -6.53
C VAL A 389 -0.68 -35.24 -7.06
N PHE A 390 -0.96 -34.00 -6.70
CA PHE A 390 -2.25 -33.38 -6.99
C PHE A 390 -2.30 -32.77 -8.39
N ILE A 391 -1.22 -32.12 -8.83
CA ILE A 391 -1.18 -31.44 -10.13
C ILE A 391 -0.77 -32.40 -11.25
N SER A 392 0.26 -33.22 -11.07
CA SER A 392 0.81 -34.04 -12.16
C SER A 392 0.11 -35.39 -12.28
N GLU A 393 0.04 -36.16 -11.19
CA GLU A 393 -0.56 -37.49 -11.18
C GLU A 393 -2.10 -37.40 -11.27
N LEU A 394 -2.74 -36.71 -10.33
CA LEU A 394 -4.20 -36.57 -10.26
C LEU A 394 -4.77 -35.51 -11.21
N LYS A 395 -3.91 -34.70 -11.86
CA LYS A 395 -4.30 -33.68 -12.85
C LYS A 395 -5.34 -32.68 -12.34
N ILE A 396 -5.28 -32.33 -11.06
CA ILE A 396 -6.11 -31.28 -10.48
C ILE A 396 -5.56 -29.94 -10.96
N GLY A 397 -6.40 -29.16 -11.65
CA GLY A 397 -6.05 -27.87 -12.23
C GLY A 397 -5.85 -26.75 -11.20
N LEU A 398 -4.87 -26.87 -10.32
CA LEU A 398 -4.58 -25.89 -9.27
C LEU A 398 -3.93 -24.60 -9.80
N ILE A 399 -3.24 -24.66 -10.94
CA ILE A 399 -2.55 -23.50 -11.51
C ILE A 399 -3.55 -22.69 -12.35
N ASP A 400 -3.84 -21.47 -11.91
CA ASP A 400 -4.66 -20.50 -12.64
C ASP A 400 -4.03 -19.11 -12.55
N GLU A 401 -3.56 -18.59 -13.69
CA GLU A 401 -2.92 -17.27 -13.76
C GLU A 401 -3.83 -16.13 -13.30
N ARG A 402 -5.16 -16.32 -13.35
CA ARG A 402 -6.12 -15.32 -12.88
C ARG A 402 -6.13 -15.17 -11.35
N ALA A 403 -5.57 -16.13 -10.62
CA ALA A 403 -5.36 -16.08 -9.16
C ALA A 403 -4.07 -15.34 -8.77
N SER A 404 -3.21 -15.02 -9.74
CA SER A 404 -2.00 -14.22 -9.51
C SER A 404 -2.33 -12.74 -9.36
N PHE A 405 -1.64 -12.09 -8.44
CA PHE A 405 -1.76 -10.64 -8.24
C PHE A 405 -0.87 -9.89 -9.23
N PRO A 406 -1.35 -8.80 -9.83
CA PRO A 406 -0.53 -7.99 -10.74
C PRO A 406 0.60 -7.31 -9.98
N LYS A 407 1.64 -6.96 -10.73
CA LYS A 407 2.65 -6.01 -10.29
C LYS A 407 2.42 -4.67 -10.95
N ILE A 408 2.75 -3.61 -10.23
CA ILE A 408 2.72 -2.24 -10.70
C ILE A 408 4.12 -1.85 -11.18
N ASP A 409 4.23 -1.37 -12.42
CA ASP A 409 5.46 -0.74 -12.91
C ASP A 409 5.53 0.71 -12.37
N LYS A 410 6.64 1.08 -11.74
CA LYS A 410 6.89 2.44 -11.24
C LYS A 410 6.77 3.49 -12.36
N ASN A 411 7.05 3.13 -13.60
CA ASN A 411 6.98 4.03 -14.76
C ASN A 411 5.55 4.47 -15.14
N ILE A 412 4.50 3.85 -14.60
CA ILE A 412 3.13 4.34 -14.86
C ILE A 412 2.87 5.70 -14.17
N PHE A 413 3.71 6.08 -13.21
CA PHE A 413 3.58 7.30 -12.42
C PHE A 413 4.57 8.42 -12.78
N THR A 414 5.40 8.30 -13.81
CA THR A 414 6.53 9.23 -14.06
C THR A 414 6.12 10.70 -14.27
N ASP A 415 4.86 10.96 -14.64
CA ASP A 415 4.29 12.28 -14.92
C ASP A 415 3.06 12.60 -14.02
N ILE A 416 2.98 11.93 -12.86
CA ILE A 416 1.86 12.00 -11.90
C ILE A 416 2.34 12.62 -10.59
#